data_AF-A0A1G2IW86-F1
#
_entry.id   AF-A0A1G2IW86-F1
#
_cell.length_a   1.000
_cell.length_b   1.000
_cell.length_c   1.000
_cell.angle_alpha   90.00
_cell.angle_beta   90.00
_cell.angle_gamma   90.00
#
_symmetry.space_group_name_H-M   'P 1'
#
loop_
_entity.id
_entity.type
_entity.pdbx_description
1 polymer ?
#
loop_
_entity_poly.entity_id
_entity_poly.type
_entity_poly.pdbx_seq_one_letter_code
_entity_poly.pdbx_strand_id
1 'polypeptide(L)'
;MNKKELDQKVIEIDAVLKALGDLNVLVQQSKNLPNIINDAQAGKTNIEKFLNELPAHSEEIKKLTSEVTILKDQVSAKNSEVSELVTQTKDTQNKVGELIAETKVQLGVAANAKLASTFEQVKNGLINDKNRWFKWWVGAVIVFIVATGLVVLWQLKDFGTLYHYNFLIKLALTSPFAYFVVFINREYSRTRNLIEEYTFKAAIARSFEAYKEIVQSTDQENCVSTHKFIIDSIGSLYSSPMVNVKRNSHKERESTPDILSSIRSIMEDFFPSKND
;
A
#
# COMPACT_ATOMS: atom_id res chain seq x y z
N MET A 1 -108.99 79.92 -41.93
CA MET A 1 -107.56 79.63 -41.71
C MET A 1 -106.89 79.47 -43.07
N ASN A 2 -105.92 80.31 -43.38
CA ASN A 2 -105.24 80.31 -44.67
C ASN A 2 -104.14 79.23 -44.66
N LYS A 3 -103.96 78.50 -45.76
CA LYS A 3 -103.09 77.30 -45.83
C LYS A 3 -101.66 77.55 -45.32
N LYS A 4 -101.14 78.76 -45.55
CA LYS A 4 -99.82 79.21 -45.08
C LYS A 4 -99.66 79.28 -43.55
N GLU A 5 -100.71 79.64 -42.80
CA GLU A 5 -100.64 79.68 -41.32
C GLU A 5 -100.60 78.28 -40.72
N LEU A 6 -101.28 77.32 -41.37
CA LEU A 6 -101.30 75.93 -40.95
C LEU A 6 -99.92 75.29 -41.14
N ASP A 7 -99.29 75.54 -42.29
CA ASP A 7 -97.94 75.04 -42.58
C ASP A 7 -96.90 75.62 -41.61
N GLN A 8 -97.02 76.90 -41.23
CA GLN A 8 -96.12 77.53 -40.25
C GLN A 8 -96.28 76.95 -38.84
N LYS A 9 -97.52 76.68 -38.40
CA LYS A 9 -97.76 76.01 -37.12
C LYS A 9 -97.27 74.56 -37.11
N VAL A 10 -97.34 73.85 -38.23
CA VAL A 10 -96.80 72.48 -38.34
C VAL A 10 -95.28 72.48 -38.22
N ILE A 11 -94.59 73.46 -38.81
CA ILE A 11 -93.12 73.62 -38.67
C ILE A 11 -92.74 73.96 -37.21
N GLU A 12 -93.50 74.84 -36.54
CA GLU A 12 -93.27 75.13 -35.12
C GLU A 12 -93.51 73.92 -34.23
N ILE A 13 -94.57 73.14 -34.49
CA ILE A 13 -94.88 71.92 -33.74
C ILE A 13 -93.78 70.87 -33.94
N ASP A 14 -93.26 70.71 -35.16
CA ASP A 14 -92.17 69.79 -35.46
C ASP A 14 -90.85 70.23 -34.78
N ALA A 15 -90.56 71.54 -34.78
CA ALA A 15 -89.41 72.10 -34.06
C ALA A 15 -89.53 71.89 -32.54
N VAL A 16 -90.73 72.04 -31.97
CA VAL A 16 -91.00 71.79 -30.54
C VAL A 16 -90.88 70.30 -30.21
N LEU A 17 -91.40 69.41 -31.07
CA LEU A 17 -91.26 67.95 -30.93
C LEU A 17 -89.79 67.52 -30.95
N LYS A 18 -88.99 68.10 -31.84
CA LYS A 18 -87.55 67.85 -31.91
C LYS A 18 -86.83 68.32 -30.65
N ALA A 19 -87.14 69.53 -30.17
CA ALA A 19 -86.60 70.06 -28.92
C ALA A 19 -86.97 69.21 -27.69
N LEU A 20 -88.20 68.67 -27.64
CA LEU A 20 -88.64 67.74 -26.60
C LEU A 20 -87.91 66.39 -26.69
N GLY A 21 -87.65 65.89 -27.90
CA GLY A 21 -86.84 64.69 -28.13
C GLY A 21 -85.40 64.86 -27.63
N ASP A 22 -84.76 65.98 -27.99
CA ASP A 22 -83.41 66.33 -27.54
C ASP A 22 -83.35 66.52 -26.00
N LEU A 23 -84.38 67.12 -25.41
CA LEU A 23 -84.51 67.29 -23.97
C LEU A 23 -84.64 65.94 -23.24
N ASN A 24 -85.40 64.99 -23.80
CA ASN A 24 -85.52 63.65 -23.23
C ASN A 24 -84.19 62.88 -23.27
N VAL A 25 -83.40 63.02 -24.34
CA VAL A 25 -82.05 62.45 -24.43
C VAL A 25 -81.14 63.03 -23.35
N LEU A 26 -81.17 64.35 -23.15
CA LEU A 26 -80.44 65.04 -22.08
C LEU A 26 -80.86 64.58 -20.67
N VAL A 27 -82.16 64.32 -20.46
CA VAL A 27 -82.68 63.78 -19.18
C VAL A 27 -82.23 62.34 -18.94
N GLN A 28 -82.13 61.50 -19.99
CA GLN A 28 -81.60 60.14 -19.85
C GLN A 28 -80.09 60.16 -19.59
N GLN A 29 -79.35 61.06 -20.23
CA GLN A 29 -77.93 61.27 -19.93
C GLN A 29 -77.73 61.77 -18.49
N SER A 30 -78.57 62.69 -18.00
CA SER A 30 -78.48 63.20 -16.62
C SER A 30 -78.79 62.14 -15.57
N LYS A 31 -79.61 61.13 -15.89
CA LYS A 31 -79.83 59.96 -15.01
C LYS A 31 -78.64 59.01 -14.91
N ASN A 32 -77.75 58.98 -15.91
CA ASN A 32 -76.52 58.17 -15.88
C ASN A 32 -75.31 58.90 -15.27
N LEU A 33 -75.36 60.23 -15.17
CA LEU A 33 -74.32 61.02 -14.50
C LEU A 33 -73.99 60.53 -13.07
N PRO A 34 -74.95 60.20 -12.19
CA PRO A 34 -74.68 59.69 -10.85
C PRO A 34 -73.84 58.40 -10.84
N ASN A 35 -74.11 57.47 -11.76
CA ASN A 35 -73.35 56.22 -11.86
C ASN A 35 -71.91 56.49 -12.31
N ILE A 36 -71.72 57.36 -13.31
CA ILE A 36 -70.39 57.77 -13.79
C ILE A 36 -69.62 58.49 -12.67
N ILE A 37 -70.29 59.33 -11.88
CA ILE A 37 -69.70 60.02 -10.73
C ILE A 37 -69.27 59.02 -9.65
N ASN A 38 -70.10 58.02 -9.35
CA ASN A 38 -69.77 56.98 -8.38
C ASN A 38 -68.60 56.10 -8.85
N ASP A 39 -68.57 55.70 -10.12
CA ASP A 39 -67.48 54.93 -10.71
C ASP A 39 -66.17 55.73 -10.72
N ALA A 40 -66.24 57.02 -11.05
CA ALA A 40 -65.10 57.93 -11.00
C ALA A 40 -64.59 58.13 -9.57
N GLN A 41 -65.48 58.21 -8.57
CA GLN A 41 -65.11 58.27 -7.16
C GLN A 41 -64.46 56.96 -6.69
N ALA A 42 -65.03 55.81 -7.04
CA ALA A 42 -64.44 54.51 -6.72
C ALA A 42 -63.05 54.33 -7.37
N GLY A 43 -62.91 54.73 -8.63
CA GLY A 43 -61.62 54.78 -9.34
C GLY A 43 -60.62 55.70 -8.65
N LYS A 44 -61.03 56.90 -8.23
CA LYS A 44 -60.21 57.83 -7.47
C LYS A 44 -59.73 57.22 -6.15
N THR A 45 -60.61 56.58 -5.38
CA THR A 45 -60.23 55.94 -4.11
C THR A 45 -59.24 54.79 -4.32
N ASN A 46 -59.39 54.01 -5.39
CA ASN A 46 -58.44 52.95 -5.71
C ASN A 46 -57.07 53.50 -6.14
N ILE A 47 -57.04 54.58 -6.93
CA ILE A 47 -55.81 55.28 -7.31
C ILE A 47 -55.12 55.86 -6.08
N GLU A 48 -55.87 56.47 -5.16
CA GLU A 48 -55.33 57.01 -3.90
C GLU A 48 -54.75 55.91 -3.01
N LYS A 49 -55.41 54.74 -2.91
CA LYS A 49 -54.85 53.57 -2.19
C LYS A 49 -53.54 53.11 -2.81
N PHE A 50 -53.50 52.91 -4.14
CA PHE A 50 -52.27 52.54 -4.84
C PHE A 50 -51.15 53.56 -4.66
N LEU A 51 -51.47 54.86 -4.71
CA LEU A 51 -50.49 55.94 -4.50
C LEU A 51 -49.91 55.93 -3.07
N ASN A 52 -50.71 55.54 -2.08
CA ASN A 52 -50.27 55.44 -0.70
C ASN A 52 -49.44 54.17 -0.42
N GLU A 53 -49.65 53.09 -1.18
CA GLU A 53 -48.90 51.83 -1.07
C GLU A 53 -47.60 51.81 -1.89
N LEU A 54 -47.52 52.61 -2.97
CA LEU A 54 -46.34 52.75 -3.83
C LEU A 54 -45.01 53.05 -3.10
N PRO A 55 -44.96 53.98 -2.12
CA PRO A 55 -43.72 54.27 -1.39
C PRO A 55 -43.25 53.07 -0.57
N ALA A 56 -44.17 52.33 0.05
CA ALA A 56 -43.86 51.15 0.85
C ALA A 56 -43.25 50.04 -0.03
N HIS A 57 -43.83 49.77 -1.19
CA HIS A 57 -43.25 48.82 -2.15
C HIS A 57 -41.91 49.32 -2.72
N SER A 58 -41.75 50.62 -2.96
CA SER A 58 -40.47 51.20 -3.39
C SER A 58 -39.38 51.01 -2.32
N GLU A 59 -39.69 51.16 -1.03
CA GLU A 59 -38.75 50.89 0.05
C GLU A 59 -38.40 49.41 0.16
N GLU A 60 -39.38 48.52 0.03
CA GLU A 60 -39.18 47.08 0.05
C GLU A 60 -38.29 46.62 -1.13
N ILE A 61 -38.53 47.14 -2.34
CA ILE A 61 -37.68 46.86 -3.51
C ILE A 61 -36.25 47.34 -3.28
N LYS A 62 -36.05 48.52 -2.69
CA LYS A 62 -34.70 49.03 -2.35
C LYS A 62 -34.01 48.12 -1.35
N LYS A 63 -34.73 47.68 -0.31
CA LYS A 63 -34.20 46.76 0.70
C LYS A 63 -33.81 45.42 0.06
N LEU A 64 -34.70 44.81 -0.72
CA LEU A 64 -34.43 43.56 -1.44
C LEU A 64 -33.22 43.70 -2.38
N THR A 65 -33.13 44.82 -3.10
CA THR A 65 -32.00 45.09 -4.00
C THR A 65 -30.68 45.13 -3.22
N SER A 66 -30.66 45.77 -2.05
CA SER A 66 -29.49 45.83 -1.19
C SER A 66 -29.09 44.45 -0.64
N GLU A 67 -30.07 43.64 -0.22
CA GLU A 67 -29.83 42.27 0.26
C GLU A 67 -29.28 41.38 -0.85
N VAL A 68 -29.82 41.49 -2.07
CA VAL A 68 -29.34 40.75 -3.25
C VAL A 68 -27.90 41.13 -3.60
N THR A 69 -27.52 42.42 -3.52
CA THR A 69 -26.12 42.83 -3.73
C THR A 69 -25.19 42.26 -2.66
N ILE A 70 -25.58 42.28 -1.39
CA ILE A 70 -24.78 41.72 -0.30
C ILE A 70 -24.61 40.20 -0.48
N LEU A 71 -25.69 39.49 -0.80
CA LEU A 71 -25.67 38.05 -1.08
C LEU A 71 -24.75 37.72 -2.26
N LYS A 72 -24.80 38.51 -3.34
CA LYS A 72 -23.91 38.34 -4.50
C LYS A 72 -22.44 38.48 -4.11
N ASP A 73 -22.11 39.48 -3.30
CA ASP A 73 -20.73 39.70 -2.84
C ASP A 73 -20.28 38.55 -1.93
N GLN A 74 -21.13 38.08 -1.02
CA GLN A 74 -20.86 36.91 -0.18
C GLN A 74 -20.65 35.63 -1.00
N VAL A 75 -21.48 35.38 -2.02
CA VAL A 75 -21.36 34.22 -2.91
C VAL A 75 -20.05 34.28 -3.69
N SER A 76 -19.67 35.46 -4.20
CA SER A 76 -18.40 35.61 -4.92
C SER A 76 -17.18 35.40 -4.02
N ALA A 77 -17.20 35.94 -2.79
CA ALA A 77 -16.16 35.72 -1.79
C ALA A 77 -16.05 34.23 -1.41
N LYS A 78 -17.18 33.57 -1.14
CA LYS A 78 -17.23 32.14 -0.83
C LYS A 78 -16.74 31.28 -2.00
N ASN A 79 -17.07 31.65 -3.23
CA ASN A 79 -16.60 30.93 -4.41
C ASN A 79 -15.07 31.04 -4.57
N SER A 80 -14.48 32.20 -4.24
CA SER A 80 -13.02 32.37 -4.20
C SER A 80 -12.38 31.50 -3.11
N GLU A 81 -12.95 31.49 -1.91
CA GLU A 81 -12.49 30.66 -0.78
C GLU A 81 -12.56 29.16 -1.11
N VAL A 82 -13.66 28.71 -1.73
CA VAL A 82 -13.82 27.32 -2.18
C VAL A 82 -12.77 26.96 -3.23
N SER A 83 -12.51 27.85 -4.20
CA SER A 83 -11.48 27.62 -5.21
C SER A 83 -10.10 27.45 -4.59
N GLU A 84 -9.74 28.30 -3.61
CA GLU A 84 -8.48 28.21 -2.89
C GLU A 84 -8.39 26.93 -2.04
N LEU A 85 -9.47 26.56 -1.34
CA LEU A 85 -9.50 25.30 -0.59
C LEU A 85 -9.36 24.08 -1.50
N VAL A 86 -9.93 24.10 -2.71
CA VAL A 86 -9.78 23.04 -3.70
C VAL A 86 -8.32 22.93 -4.17
N THR A 87 -7.64 24.05 -4.42
CA THR A 87 -6.23 24.01 -4.83
C THR A 87 -5.33 23.52 -3.69
N GLN A 88 -5.55 23.98 -2.45
CA GLN A 88 -4.82 23.52 -1.27
C GLN A 88 -5.06 22.03 -1.00
N THR A 89 -6.29 21.55 -1.16
CA THR A 89 -6.63 20.12 -1.00
C THR A 89 -5.91 19.28 -2.04
N LYS A 90 -5.86 19.73 -3.30
CA LYS A 90 -5.15 19.03 -4.38
C LYS A 90 -3.65 18.98 -4.14
N ASP A 91 -3.04 20.09 -3.71
CA ASP A 91 -1.62 20.15 -3.36
C ASP A 91 -1.29 19.23 -2.17
N THR A 92 -2.14 19.24 -1.14
CA THR A 92 -2.01 18.34 0.02
C THR A 92 -2.14 16.88 -0.39
N GLN A 93 -3.09 16.54 -1.27
CA GLN A 93 -3.26 15.18 -1.77
C GLN A 93 -2.02 14.70 -2.56
N ASN A 94 -1.42 15.58 -3.37
CA ASN A 94 -0.19 15.26 -4.09
C ASN A 94 0.98 15.01 -3.12
N LYS A 95 1.18 15.89 -2.14
CA LYS A 95 2.22 15.74 -1.10
C LYS A 95 2.05 14.46 -0.29
N VAL A 96 0.81 14.11 0.07
CA VAL A 96 0.50 12.86 0.77
C VAL A 96 0.84 11.65 -0.12
N GLY A 97 0.50 11.70 -1.41
CA GLY A 97 0.84 10.64 -2.36
C GLY A 97 2.35 10.43 -2.48
N GLU A 98 3.12 11.51 -2.59
CA GLU A 98 4.58 11.51 -2.63
C GLU A 98 5.18 10.94 -1.35
N LEU A 99 4.75 11.42 -0.18
CA LEU A 99 5.19 10.90 1.13
C LEU A 99 4.89 9.40 1.28
N ILE A 100 3.73 8.93 0.83
CA ILE A 100 3.39 7.50 0.88
C ILE A 100 4.34 6.69 -0.01
N ALA A 101 4.69 7.19 -1.19
CA ALA A 101 5.62 6.52 -2.09
C ALA A 101 7.03 6.46 -1.47
N GLU A 102 7.54 7.58 -0.96
CA GLU A 102 8.84 7.65 -0.29
C GLU A 102 8.88 6.75 0.94
N THR A 103 7.84 6.78 1.78
CA THR A 103 7.76 5.95 2.99
C THR A 103 7.76 4.47 2.65
N LYS A 104 7.08 4.05 1.58
CA LYS A 104 7.10 2.64 1.14
C LYS A 104 8.50 2.20 0.70
N VAL A 105 9.22 3.05 -0.03
CA VAL A 105 10.61 2.76 -0.44
C VAL A 105 11.52 2.70 0.79
N GLN A 106 11.48 3.71 1.66
CA GLN A 106 12.30 3.76 2.88
C GLN A 106 12.00 2.61 3.82
N LEU A 107 10.73 2.24 4.01
CA LEU A 107 10.33 1.10 4.83
C LEU A 107 10.83 -0.21 4.24
N GLY A 108 10.77 -0.38 2.92
CA GLY A 108 11.33 -1.53 2.22
C GLY A 108 12.84 -1.66 2.46
N VAL A 109 13.59 -0.58 2.21
CA VAL A 109 15.05 -0.51 2.46
C VAL A 109 15.38 -0.78 3.93
N ALA A 110 14.67 -0.15 4.87
CA ALA A 110 14.91 -0.30 6.30
C ALA A 110 14.57 -1.71 6.80
N ALA A 111 13.47 -2.30 6.32
CA ALA A 111 13.08 -3.67 6.63
C ALA A 111 14.14 -4.67 6.11
N ASN A 112 14.59 -4.50 4.88
CA ASN A 112 15.64 -5.30 4.26
C ASN A 112 16.98 -5.16 4.99
N ALA A 113 17.36 -3.94 5.38
CA ALA A 113 18.57 -3.69 6.17
C ALA A 113 18.49 -4.33 7.57
N LYS A 114 17.33 -4.24 8.23
CA LYS A 114 17.08 -4.91 9.53
C LYS A 114 17.12 -6.43 9.41
N LEU A 115 16.57 -6.98 8.33
CA LEU A 115 16.63 -8.41 8.07
C LEU A 115 18.07 -8.87 7.84
N ALA A 116 18.84 -8.14 7.03
CA ALA A 116 20.26 -8.39 6.80
C ALA A 116 21.08 -8.35 8.09
N SER A 117 20.87 -7.34 8.94
CA SER A 117 21.58 -7.23 10.22
C SER A 117 21.21 -8.35 11.19
N THR A 118 19.94 -8.79 11.19
CA THR A 118 19.50 -9.96 11.98
C THR A 118 20.22 -11.23 11.55
N PHE A 119 20.33 -11.48 10.23
CA PHE A 119 21.09 -12.62 9.73
C PHE A 119 22.57 -12.55 10.05
N GLU A 120 23.17 -11.35 10.03
CA GLU A 120 24.55 -11.17 10.47
C GLU A 120 24.76 -11.39 11.95
N GLN A 121 23.81 -10.97 12.79
CA GLN A 121 23.87 -11.22 14.22
C GLN A 121 23.87 -12.72 14.50
N VAL A 122 22.99 -13.48 13.84
CA VAL A 122 22.96 -14.94 13.95
C VAL A 122 24.28 -15.55 13.47
N LYS A 123 24.78 -15.14 12.29
CA LYS A 123 26.08 -15.57 11.76
C LYS A 123 27.22 -15.32 12.76
N ASN A 124 27.29 -14.12 13.33
CA ASN A 124 28.32 -13.74 14.28
C ASN A 124 28.20 -14.52 15.59
N GLY A 125 26.97 -14.82 16.04
CA GLY A 125 26.70 -15.74 17.13
C GLY A 125 27.31 -17.13 16.86
N LEU A 126 26.99 -17.72 15.71
CA LEU A 126 27.53 -19.02 15.30
C LEU A 126 29.06 -19.03 15.20
N ILE A 127 29.68 -17.97 14.68
CA ILE A 127 31.14 -17.84 14.61
C ILE A 127 31.75 -17.76 16.02
N ASN A 128 31.14 -16.98 16.91
CA ASN A 128 31.61 -16.82 18.28
C ASN A 128 31.46 -18.11 19.08
N ASP A 129 30.34 -18.81 18.93
CA ASP A 129 30.09 -20.09 19.60
C ASP A 129 31.07 -21.16 19.11
N LYS A 130 31.30 -21.23 17.79
CA LYS A 130 32.34 -22.09 17.20
C LYS A 130 33.72 -21.80 17.80
N ASN A 131 34.11 -20.52 17.89
CA ASN A 131 35.41 -20.13 18.41
C ASN A 131 35.55 -20.44 19.91
N ARG A 132 34.50 -20.20 20.70
CA ARG A 132 34.47 -20.50 22.13
C ARG A 132 34.57 -22.00 22.38
N TRP A 133 33.78 -22.78 21.65
CA TRP A 133 33.82 -24.25 21.72
C TRP A 133 35.19 -24.79 21.29
N PHE A 134 35.78 -24.26 20.23
CA PHE A 134 37.12 -24.67 19.78
C PHE A 134 38.19 -24.37 20.83
N LYS A 135 38.17 -23.18 21.46
CA LYS A 135 39.09 -22.84 22.56
C LYS A 135 38.94 -23.78 23.76
N TRP A 136 37.70 -24.09 24.14
CA TRP A 136 37.42 -25.05 25.22
C TRP A 136 37.95 -26.44 24.88
N TRP A 137 37.76 -26.88 23.64
CA TRP A 137 38.27 -28.15 23.14
C TRP A 137 39.80 -28.23 23.14
N VAL A 138 40.50 -27.21 22.64
CA VAL A 138 41.97 -27.14 22.68
C VAL A 138 42.46 -27.22 24.14
N GLY A 139 41.79 -26.54 25.07
CA GLY A 139 42.10 -26.63 26.51
C GLY A 139 41.95 -28.05 27.05
N ALA A 140 40.85 -28.73 26.72
CA ALA A 140 40.60 -30.11 27.15
C ALA A 140 41.66 -31.09 26.62
N VAL A 141 42.09 -30.95 25.36
CA VAL A 141 43.12 -31.78 24.75
C VAL A 141 44.48 -31.57 25.45
N ILE A 142 44.87 -30.32 25.74
CA ILE A 142 46.12 -30.01 26.46
C ILE A 142 46.11 -30.64 27.86
N VAL A 143 45.01 -30.50 28.60
CA VAL A 143 44.87 -31.11 29.94
C VAL A 143 44.96 -32.64 29.86
N PHE A 144 44.35 -33.25 28.85
CA PHE A 144 44.41 -34.70 28.64
C PHE A 144 45.83 -35.19 28.33
N ILE A 145 46.59 -34.46 27.50
CA ILE A 145 48.00 -34.76 27.20
C ILE A 145 48.88 -34.64 28.45
N VAL A 146 48.69 -33.59 29.26
CA VAL A 146 49.44 -33.41 30.52
C VAL A 146 49.10 -34.49 31.53
N ALA A 147 47.82 -34.83 31.69
CA ALA A 147 47.36 -35.87 32.61
C ALA A 147 47.92 -37.25 32.21
N THR A 148 47.87 -37.60 30.93
CA THR A 148 48.46 -38.86 30.43
C THR A 148 49.98 -38.89 30.60
N GLY A 149 50.68 -37.78 30.33
CA GLY A 149 52.13 -37.67 30.58
C GLY A 149 52.51 -37.87 32.05
N LEU A 150 51.76 -37.27 32.98
CA LEU A 150 51.97 -37.46 34.43
C LEU A 150 51.75 -38.91 34.87
N VAL A 151 50.69 -39.56 34.39
CA VAL A 151 50.40 -40.97 34.71
C VAL A 151 51.51 -41.89 34.18
N VAL A 152 52.00 -41.66 32.97
CA VAL A 152 53.10 -42.44 32.39
C VAL A 152 54.40 -42.25 33.18
N LEU A 153 54.73 -41.02 33.58
CA LEU A 153 55.91 -40.75 34.43
C LEU A 153 55.80 -41.40 35.81
N TRP A 154 54.59 -41.46 36.38
CA TRP A 154 54.33 -42.14 37.66
C TRP A 154 54.45 -43.67 37.52
N GLN A 155 53.91 -44.25 36.46
CA GLN A 155 54.03 -45.69 36.18
C GLN A 155 55.47 -46.12 35.91
N LEU A 156 56.27 -45.30 35.20
CA LEU A 156 57.69 -45.56 34.95
C LEU A 156 58.53 -45.57 36.25
N LYS A 157 58.04 -44.90 37.31
CA LYS A 157 58.72 -44.81 38.60
C LYS A 157 58.41 -45.99 39.53
N ASP A 158 57.17 -46.50 39.52
CA ASP A 158 56.70 -47.47 40.52
C ASP A 158 56.47 -48.90 40.00
N PHE A 159 56.31 -49.14 38.69
CA PHE A 159 55.97 -50.49 38.18
C PHE A 159 56.74 -50.89 36.92
N GLY A 160 57.65 -51.85 37.09
CA GLY A 160 58.25 -52.61 36.00
C GLY A 160 57.18 -53.42 35.26
N THR A 161 56.94 -53.01 34.01
CA THR A 161 56.37 -53.78 32.89
C THR A 161 55.04 -54.54 33.13
N LEU A 162 53.92 -53.95 32.70
CA LEU A 162 52.65 -54.66 32.45
C LEU A 162 52.38 -54.74 30.94
N TYR A 163 52.84 -55.81 30.30
CA TYR A 163 52.76 -56.00 28.85
C TYR A 163 51.44 -56.63 28.36
N HIS A 164 50.69 -57.34 29.22
CA HIS A 164 49.57 -58.19 28.77
C HIS A 164 48.21 -57.49 28.67
N TYR A 165 47.93 -56.45 29.48
CA TYR A 165 46.66 -55.68 29.40
C TYR A 165 46.74 -54.47 28.45
N ASN A 166 47.89 -54.30 27.79
CA ASN A 166 48.25 -53.09 27.07
C ASN A 166 47.35 -52.85 25.83
N PHE A 167 46.83 -53.90 25.20
CA PHE A 167 45.98 -53.77 24.00
C PHE A 167 44.56 -53.28 24.33
N LEU A 168 43.88 -53.89 25.31
CA LEU A 168 42.53 -53.49 25.70
C LEU A 168 42.49 -52.08 26.28
N ILE A 169 43.51 -51.70 27.04
CA ILE A 169 43.66 -50.34 27.58
C ILE A 169 43.88 -49.33 26.43
N LYS A 170 44.74 -49.64 25.44
CA LYS A 170 44.94 -48.79 24.25
C LYS A 170 43.68 -48.69 23.39
N LEU A 171 42.93 -49.78 23.23
CA LEU A 171 41.67 -49.79 22.45
C LEU A 171 40.57 -48.97 23.15
N ALA A 172 40.44 -49.11 24.47
CA ALA A 172 39.52 -48.31 25.28
C ALA A 172 39.89 -46.82 25.28
N LEU A 173 41.17 -46.48 25.18
CA LEU A 173 41.65 -45.10 25.09
C LEU A 173 41.46 -44.49 23.68
N THR A 174 41.60 -45.30 22.63
CA THR A 174 41.53 -44.84 21.23
C THR A 174 40.10 -44.80 20.67
N SER A 175 39.18 -45.62 21.19
CA SER A 175 37.77 -45.64 20.77
C SER A 175 37.05 -44.28 20.96
N PRO A 176 37.15 -43.60 22.12
CA PRO A 176 36.59 -42.27 22.29
C PRO A 176 37.20 -41.27 21.30
N PHE A 177 38.50 -41.36 21.04
CA PHE A 177 39.20 -40.46 20.13
C PHE A 177 38.68 -40.59 18.69
N ALA A 178 38.47 -41.81 18.21
CA ALA A 178 37.88 -42.05 16.89
C ALA A 178 36.46 -41.48 16.77
N TYR A 179 35.62 -41.69 17.80
CA TYR A 179 34.27 -41.10 17.85
C TYR A 179 34.34 -39.56 17.85
N PHE A 180 35.26 -38.97 18.62
CA PHE A 180 35.42 -37.52 18.67
C PHE A 180 35.84 -36.93 17.31
N VAL A 181 36.75 -37.55 16.58
CA VAL A 181 37.15 -37.07 15.23
C VAL A 181 35.94 -37.03 14.29
N VAL A 182 35.11 -38.08 14.29
CA VAL A 182 33.88 -38.12 13.47
C VAL A 182 32.87 -37.06 13.94
N PHE A 183 32.68 -36.93 15.24
CA PHE A 183 31.76 -35.94 15.83
C PHE A 183 32.18 -34.50 15.50
N ILE A 184 33.46 -34.16 15.66
CA ILE A 184 34.01 -32.83 15.35
C ILE A 184 33.85 -32.52 13.88
N ASN A 185 34.15 -33.47 12.99
CA ASN A 185 33.95 -33.29 11.55
C ASN A 185 32.47 -33.02 11.22
N ARG A 186 31.55 -33.76 11.82
CA ARG A 186 30.11 -33.57 11.63
C ARG A 186 29.65 -32.19 12.10
N GLU A 187 30.05 -31.78 13.30
CA GLU A 187 29.60 -30.52 13.89
C GLU A 187 30.28 -29.30 13.24
N TYR A 188 31.54 -29.44 12.83
CA TYR A 188 32.24 -28.42 12.05
C TYR A 188 31.57 -28.21 10.68
N SER A 189 31.27 -29.30 9.97
CA SER A 189 30.59 -29.24 8.67
C SER A 189 29.21 -28.60 8.82
N ARG A 190 28.42 -29.00 9.82
CA ARG A 190 27.11 -28.41 10.12
C ARG A 190 27.21 -26.90 10.40
N THR A 191 28.15 -26.50 11.26
CA THR A 191 28.32 -25.10 11.63
C THR A 191 28.79 -24.26 10.45
N ARG A 192 29.70 -24.78 9.63
CA ARG A 192 30.17 -24.13 8.41
C ARG A 192 29.02 -23.89 7.42
N ASN A 193 28.23 -24.92 7.19
CA ASN A 193 27.06 -24.88 6.32
C ASN A 193 26.05 -23.81 6.79
N LEU A 194 25.74 -23.76 8.09
CA LEU A 194 24.86 -22.75 8.65
C LEU A 194 25.43 -21.32 8.49
N ILE A 195 26.73 -21.13 8.73
CA ILE A 195 27.38 -19.82 8.53
C ILE A 195 27.25 -19.39 7.07
N GLU A 196 27.52 -20.27 6.12
CA GLU A 196 27.39 -19.98 4.69
C GLU A 196 25.93 -19.64 4.32
N GLU A 197 24.95 -20.38 4.83
CA GLU A 197 23.54 -20.10 4.60
C GLU A 197 23.12 -18.72 5.13
N TYR A 198 23.54 -18.36 6.35
CA TYR A 198 23.21 -17.04 6.92
C TYR A 198 23.99 -15.89 6.25
N THR A 199 25.24 -16.12 5.81
CA THR A 199 25.96 -15.12 5.00
C THR A 199 25.23 -14.83 3.69
N PHE A 200 24.75 -15.90 3.06
CA PHE A 200 24.03 -15.82 1.82
C PHE A 200 22.69 -15.08 2.02
N LYS A 201 21.88 -15.48 3.01
CA LYS A 201 20.63 -14.79 3.37
C LYS A 201 20.82 -13.30 3.68
N ALA A 202 21.90 -12.94 4.39
CA ALA A 202 22.23 -11.54 4.66
C ALA A 202 22.57 -10.77 3.37
N ALA A 203 23.28 -11.39 2.43
CA ALA A 203 23.61 -10.78 1.14
C ALA A 203 22.36 -10.58 0.26
N ILE A 204 21.43 -11.56 0.23
CA ILE A 204 20.15 -11.39 -0.47
C ILE A 204 19.39 -10.21 0.13
N ALA A 205 19.21 -10.21 1.46
CA ALA A 205 18.41 -9.19 2.13
C ALA A 205 18.92 -7.77 1.81
N ARG A 206 20.25 -7.57 1.71
CA ARG A 206 20.82 -6.28 1.31
C ARG A 206 20.58 -5.90 -0.15
N SER A 207 20.67 -6.87 -1.05
CA SER A 207 20.57 -6.63 -2.49
C SER A 207 19.14 -6.65 -3.02
N PHE A 208 18.17 -7.08 -2.20
CA PHE A 208 16.78 -7.29 -2.60
C PHE A 208 16.11 -6.02 -3.15
N GLU A 209 16.32 -4.84 -2.53
CA GLU A 209 15.68 -3.61 -3.01
C GLU A 209 16.23 -3.16 -4.37
N ALA A 210 17.56 -3.20 -4.54
CA ALA A 210 18.19 -2.86 -5.83
C ALA A 210 17.72 -3.80 -6.95
N TYR A 211 17.49 -5.07 -6.62
CA TYR A 211 16.96 -6.02 -7.57
C TYR A 211 15.48 -5.77 -7.91
N LYS A 212 14.66 -5.51 -6.90
CA LYS A 212 13.26 -5.14 -7.08
C LYS A 212 13.11 -3.92 -8.00
N GLU A 213 13.99 -2.93 -7.88
CA GLU A 213 14.04 -1.76 -8.76
C GLU A 213 14.37 -2.13 -10.22
N ILE A 214 15.36 -3.01 -10.45
CA ILE A 214 15.70 -3.52 -11.79
C ILE A 214 14.52 -4.27 -12.43
N VAL A 215 13.81 -5.10 -11.65
CA VAL A 215 12.64 -5.84 -12.14
C VAL A 215 11.48 -4.89 -12.47
N GLN A 216 11.19 -3.94 -11.59
CA GLN A 216 10.10 -2.97 -11.78
C GLN A 216 10.34 -2.03 -12.96
N SER A 217 11.60 -1.64 -13.20
CA SER A 217 11.97 -0.82 -14.36
C SER A 217 11.90 -1.59 -15.68
N THR A 218 12.11 -2.92 -15.66
CA THR A 218 12.02 -3.77 -16.85
C THR A 218 10.57 -4.07 -17.26
N ASP A 219 9.61 -4.07 -16.32
CA ASP A 219 8.18 -4.34 -16.60
C ASP A 219 7.49 -3.29 -17.50
N GLN A 220 8.08 -2.10 -17.67
CA GLN A 220 7.54 -1.08 -18.57
C GLN A 220 7.87 -1.34 -20.05
N GLU A 221 8.89 -2.13 -20.36
CA GLU A 221 9.19 -2.60 -21.71
C GLU A 221 8.69 -4.03 -21.87
N ASN A 222 7.83 -4.30 -22.87
CA ASN A 222 7.13 -5.57 -23.18
C ASN A 222 8.05 -6.79 -23.45
N CYS A 223 8.97 -7.12 -22.56
CA CYS A 223 9.94 -8.20 -22.71
C CYS A 223 9.73 -9.21 -21.58
N VAL A 224 8.59 -9.91 -21.63
CA VAL A 224 8.23 -11.03 -20.73
C VAL A 224 9.36 -12.06 -20.64
N SER A 225 10.13 -12.25 -21.72
CA SER A 225 11.33 -13.09 -21.76
C SER A 225 12.48 -12.55 -20.91
N THR A 226 12.71 -11.24 -20.92
CA THR A 226 13.78 -10.60 -20.13
C THR A 226 13.41 -10.58 -18.66
N HIS A 227 12.17 -10.26 -18.30
CA HIS A 227 11.67 -10.35 -16.93
C HIS A 227 11.80 -11.77 -16.37
N LYS A 228 11.37 -12.78 -17.13
CA LYS A 228 11.50 -14.19 -16.75
C LYS A 228 12.96 -14.61 -16.64
N PHE A 229 13.82 -14.21 -17.59
CA PHE A 229 15.25 -14.51 -17.57
C PHE A 229 15.95 -13.87 -16.36
N ILE A 230 15.61 -12.63 -16.03
CA ILE A 230 16.12 -11.90 -14.87
C ILE A 230 15.67 -12.64 -13.61
N ILE A 231 14.37 -12.91 -13.43
CA ILE A 231 13.87 -13.70 -12.29
C ILE A 231 14.52 -15.07 -12.17
N ASP A 232 14.71 -15.79 -13.26
CA ASP A 232 15.29 -17.14 -13.25
C ASP A 232 16.80 -17.11 -12.98
N SER A 233 17.53 -16.15 -13.56
CA SER A 233 18.94 -15.90 -13.28
C SER A 233 19.17 -15.52 -11.82
N ILE A 234 18.28 -14.70 -11.27
CA ILE A 234 18.30 -14.32 -9.87
C ILE A 234 17.90 -15.48 -8.96
N GLY A 235 16.88 -16.26 -9.32
CA GLY A 235 16.50 -17.47 -8.57
C GLY A 235 17.62 -18.49 -8.54
N SER A 236 18.39 -18.60 -9.62
CA SER A 236 19.59 -19.43 -9.72
C SER A 236 20.73 -18.89 -8.84
N LEU A 237 21.06 -17.59 -8.92
CA LEU A 237 22.06 -16.94 -8.07
C LEU A 237 21.68 -16.96 -6.60
N TYR A 238 20.38 -16.92 -6.30
CA TYR A 238 19.85 -16.96 -4.95
C TYR A 238 19.49 -18.37 -4.44
N SER A 239 19.88 -19.41 -5.16
CA SER A 239 19.80 -20.76 -4.62
C SER A 239 20.81 -20.90 -3.48
N SER A 240 20.33 -21.33 -2.30
CA SER A 240 21.21 -21.53 -1.15
C SER A 240 22.38 -22.43 -1.53
N PRO A 241 23.64 -22.05 -1.22
CA PRO A 241 24.82 -22.85 -1.55
C PRO A 241 24.69 -24.31 -1.08
N MET A 242 24.03 -24.53 0.06
CA MET A 242 23.75 -25.86 0.59
C MET A 242 22.78 -26.68 -0.27
N VAL A 243 21.82 -26.05 -0.95
CA VAL A 243 20.89 -26.74 -1.86
C VAL A 243 21.65 -27.27 -3.07
N ASN A 244 22.62 -26.52 -3.58
CA ASN A 244 23.47 -26.94 -4.69
C ASN A 244 24.39 -28.10 -4.29
N VAL A 245 25.00 -28.03 -3.10
CA VAL A 245 25.80 -29.13 -2.54
C VAL A 245 24.97 -30.40 -2.31
N LYS A 246 23.76 -30.27 -1.77
CA LYS A 246 22.85 -31.41 -1.54
C LYS A 246 22.34 -32.04 -2.85
N ARG A 247 22.07 -31.23 -3.87
CA ARG A 247 21.64 -31.72 -5.19
C ARG A 247 22.77 -32.43 -5.93
N ASN A 248 23.99 -31.89 -5.88
CA ASN A 248 25.15 -32.51 -6.53
C ASN A 248 25.58 -33.80 -5.83
N SER A 249 25.57 -33.84 -4.48
CA SER A 249 25.87 -35.08 -3.74
C SER A 249 24.89 -36.23 -4.00
N HIS A 250 23.63 -35.94 -4.34
CA HIS A 250 22.66 -36.97 -4.75
C HIS A 250 23.00 -37.56 -6.13
N LYS A 251 23.39 -36.71 -7.09
CA LYS A 251 23.86 -37.15 -8.41
C LYS A 251 25.15 -37.97 -8.33
N GLU A 252 26.06 -37.58 -7.44
CA GLU A 252 27.33 -38.30 -7.24
C GLU A 252 27.12 -39.68 -6.62
N ARG A 253 26.19 -39.82 -5.67
CA ARG A 253 25.82 -41.13 -5.07
C ARG A 253 25.13 -42.07 -6.04
N GLU A 254 24.37 -41.55 -7.01
CA GLU A 254 23.84 -42.38 -8.12
C GLU A 254 24.93 -42.81 -9.12
N SER A 255 26.07 -42.10 -9.14
CA SER A 255 27.14 -42.30 -10.13
C SER A 255 28.34 -43.11 -9.61
N THR A 256 28.46 -43.32 -8.30
CA THR A 256 29.49 -44.20 -7.74
C THR A 256 29.07 -45.66 -7.88
N PRO A 257 29.83 -46.53 -8.60
CA PRO A 257 29.53 -47.96 -8.64
C PRO A 257 29.58 -48.49 -7.21
N ASP A 258 28.51 -49.20 -6.83
CA ASP A 258 28.29 -49.70 -5.49
C ASP A 258 29.46 -50.59 -5.07
N ILE A 259 30.39 -50.04 -4.27
CA ILE A 259 31.64 -50.71 -3.88
C ILE A 259 31.33 -52.03 -3.17
N LEU A 260 30.16 -52.14 -2.54
CA LEU A 260 29.65 -53.40 -1.99
C LEU A 260 29.39 -54.47 -3.07
N SER A 261 28.89 -54.08 -4.25
CA SER A 261 28.70 -55.00 -5.37
C SER A 261 30.03 -55.45 -5.98
N SER A 262 31.03 -54.56 -6.02
CA SER A 262 32.39 -54.89 -6.44
C SER A 262 33.10 -55.80 -5.42
N ILE A 263 32.90 -55.60 -4.11
CA ILE A 263 33.43 -56.48 -3.07
C ILE A 263 32.71 -57.84 -3.08
N ARG A 264 31.39 -57.85 -3.30
CA ARG A 264 30.58 -59.08 -3.38
C ARG A 264 30.97 -59.94 -4.58
N SER A 265 31.19 -59.34 -5.74
CA SER A 265 31.65 -60.05 -6.95
C SER A 265 33.06 -60.61 -6.78
N ILE A 266 33.99 -59.87 -6.15
CA ILE A 266 35.33 -60.38 -5.82
C ILE A 266 35.25 -61.53 -4.80
N MET A 267 34.30 -61.49 -3.86
CA MET A 267 34.10 -62.54 -2.86
C MET A 267 33.48 -63.82 -3.46
N GLU A 268 32.55 -63.68 -4.41
CA GLU A 268 31.98 -64.80 -5.17
C GLU A 268 33.02 -65.46 -6.09
N ASP A 269 33.96 -64.69 -6.64
CA ASP A 269 35.08 -65.23 -7.43
C ASP A 269 36.12 -65.98 -6.55
N PHE A 270 36.32 -65.56 -5.30
CA PHE A 270 37.32 -66.18 -4.40
C PHE A 270 36.78 -67.40 -3.62
N PHE A 271 35.47 -67.46 -3.36
CA PHE A 271 34.82 -68.59 -2.69
C PHE A 271 33.61 -69.05 -3.51
N PRO A 272 33.80 -69.82 -4.58
CA PRO A 272 32.67 -70.39 -5.32
C PRO A 272 31.88 -71.30 -4.38
N SER A 273 30.61 -70.94 -4.16
CA SER A 273 29.64 -71.76 -3.45
C SER A 273 29.51 -73.10 -4.15
N LYS A 274 30.17 -74.13 -3.60
CA LYS A 274 30.01 -75.51 -4.05
C LYS A 274 28.63 -75.98 -3.57
N ASN A 275 27.63 -75.84 -4.44
CA ASN A 275 26.35 -76.51 -4.28
C ASN A 275 26.49 -77.94 -4.81
N ASP A 276 26.61 -78.89 -3.89
CA ASP A 276 26.02 -80.22 -3.95
C ASP A 276 25.42 -80.53 -2.57
#